data_AF-A0A2S8JAX3-F1
#
_entry.id   AF-A0A2S8JAX3-F1
#
_cell.length_a   1.000
_cell.length_b   1.000
_cell.length_c   1.000
_cell.angle_alpha   90.00
_cell.angle_beta   90.00
_cell.angle_gamma   90.00
#
_symmetry.space_group_name_H-M   'P 1'
#
loop_
_entity.id
_entity.type
_entity.pdbx_description
1 polymer ?
#
loop_
_entity_poly.entity_id
_entity_poly.type
_entity_poly.pdbx_seq_one_letter_code
_entity_poly.pdbx_strand_id
1 'polypeptide(L)'
;MSVRRGPRKQRDFTILDNAALCDERLSFRARGVLAFILSKPDGWRTNSESLARVAKEGRDAIRSALRELKEAGYIVYEKIQDAVTGRWSTVSTVYEQPVEPGQSPVPPRPGKPASGKPPVGKSGANRQRTDYKGRRPTTTHSSAKAAAKSASVVVGDASDGRLKDLEQACRERGLIARFDAVKAEKVDAIAELIDVHGVEALAAHALKMHSTANPTKWVGGLLPFWSAMPAPRRSAAAKPDCDLCENGWYGADYDIPCPTCRPNLTRVAA
;
A
#
# COMPACT_ATOMS: atom_id res chain seq x y z
N MET A 1 21.53 -33.74 -6.98
CA MET A 1 20.05 -33.68 -6.85
C MET A 1 19.56 -32.53 -7.72
N SER A 2 18.69 -32.77 -8.71
CA SER A 2 18.16 -31.71 -9.59
C SER A 2 16.81 -31.20 -9.07
N VAL A 3 16.61 -29.88 -9.09
CA VAL A 3 15.37 -29.24 -8.63
C VAL A 3 14.54 -28.81 -9.83
N ARG A 4 13.29 -29.28 -9.92
CA ARG A 4 12.31 -28.80 -10.91
C ARG A 4 11.31 -27.90 -10.21
N ARG A 5 11.02 -26.74 -10.82
CA ARG A 5 9.99 -25.81 -10.30
C ARG A 5 8.62 -26.25 -10.80
N GLY A 6 7.63 -26.23 -9.92
CA GLY A 6 6.22 -26.40 -10.29
C GLY A 6 5.64 -25.15 -10.99
N PRO A 7 4.36 -25.21 -11.42
CA PRO A 7 3.68 -24.06 -12.01
C PRO A 7 3.66 -22.86 -11.05
N ARG A 8 3.85 -21.65 -11.59
CA ARG A 8 3.88 -20.41 -10.79
C ARG A 8 2.46 -19.93 -10.51
N LYS A 9 2.22 -19.40 -9.30
CA LYS A 9 1.01 -18.64 -9.00
C LYS A 9 0.98 -17.36 -9.83
N GLN A 10 -0.23 -16.96 -10.23
CA GLN A 10 -0.46 -15.73 -11.00
C GLN A 10 -0.82 -14.52 -10.13
N ARG A 11 -1.08 -14.72 -8.83
CA ARG A 11 -1.44 -13.67 -7.85
C ARG A 11 -0.87 -13.99 -6.46
N ASP A 12 -0.85 -12.99 -5.58
CA ASP A 12 -0.39 -13.08 -4.18
C ASP A 12 1.06 -13.56 -4.04
N PHE A 13 1.96 -12.95 -4.81
CA PHE A 13 3.40 -13.23 -4.75
C PHE A 13 4.19 -11.93 -4.66
N THR A 14 5.37 -12.02 -4.06
CA THR A 14 6.34 -10.93 -4.00
C THR A 14 7.41 -11.18 -5.05
N ILE A 15 7.67 -10.17 -5.88
CA ILE A 15 8.81 -10.18 -6.80
C ILE A 15 9.98 -9.61 -6.01
N LEU A 16 11.08 -10.37 -5.96
CA LEU A 16 12.32 -9.97 -5.33
C LEU A 16 13.47 -10.28 -6.28
N ASP A 17 14.50 -9.45 -6.24
CA ASP A 17 15.76 -9.65 -6.92
C ASP A 17 16.41 -10.92 -6.40
N ASN A 18 16.89 -11.74 -7.33
CA ASN A 18 17.60 -12.95 -6.96
C ASN A 18 18.89 -12.61 -6.21
N ALA A 19 19.50 -11.45 -6.45
CA ALA A 19 20.69 -11.03 -5.72
C ALA A 19 20.45 -11.01 -4.20
N ALA A 20 19.31 -10.49 -3.75
CA ALA A 20 18.94 -10.45 -2.33
C ALA A 20 18.75 -11.87 -1.73
N LEU A 21 18.17 -12.79 -2.51
CA LEU A 21 17.93 -14.17 -2.08
C LEU A 21 19.16 -15.08 -2.20
N CYS A 22 20.14 -14.68 -3.00
CA CYS A 22 21.38 -15.42 -3.24
C CYS A 22 22.58 -14.85 -2.47
N ASP A 23 22.42 -13.75 -1.72
CA ASP A 23 23.52 -13.10 -1.01
C ASP A 23 24.14 -14.01 0.06
N GLU A 24 25.36 -14.49 -0.20
CA GLU A 24 26.14 -15.39 0.64
C GLU A 24 26.50 -14.81 2.02
N ARG A 25 26.45 -13.49 2.18
CA ARG A 25 26.67 -12.81 3.47
C ARG A 25 25.53 -13.06 4.46
N LEU A 26 24.36 -13.46 3.98
CA LEU A 26 23.16 -13.67 4.78
C LEU A 26 22.91 -15.16 5.01
N SER A 27 22.54 -15.51 6.25
CA SER A 27 21.98 -16.83 6.54
C SER A 27 20.64 -17.02 5.81
N PHE A 28 20.25 -18.27 5.52
CA PHE A 28 18.93 -18.57 4.96
C PHE A 28 17.78 -18.02 5.81
N ARG A 29 17.97 -17.96 7.13
CA ARG A 29 17.02 -17.33 8.06
C ARG A 29 16.91 -15.84 7.77
N ALA A 30 18.03 -15.11 7.70
CA ALA A 30 18.04 -13.69 7.40
C ALA A 30 17.40 -13.39 6.04
N ARG A 31 17.69 -14.18 5.00
CA ARG A 31 17.07 -14.06 3.67
C ARG A 31 15.54 -14.26 3.72
N GLY A 32 15.08 -15.24 4.50
CA GLY A 32 13.65 -15.48 4.71
C GLY A 32 12.96 -14.32 5.43
N VAL A 33 13.62 -13.75 6.45
CA VAL A 33 13.13 -12.57 7.18
C VAL A 33 13.05 -11.36 6.25
N LEU A 34 14.08 -11.11 5.43
CA LEU A 34 14.10 -10.02 4.44
C LEU A 34 12.93 -10.14 3.46
N ALA A 35 12.79 -11.32 2.83
CA ALA A 35 11.71 -11.58 1.88
C ALA A 35 10.33 -11.41 2.52
N PHE A 36 10.17 -11.85 3.77
CA PHE A 36 8.92 -11.68 4.50
C PHE A 36 8.60 -10.21 4.76
N ILE A 37 9.57 -9.40 5.19
CA ILE A 37 9.36 -7.98 5.45
C ILE A 37 9.00 -7.25 4.14
N LEU A 38 9.71 -7.51 3.05
CA LEU A 38 9.45 -6.91 1.73
C LEU A 38 8.11 -7.35 1.11
N SER A 39 7.51 -8.44 1.59
CA SER A 39 6.16 -8.85 1.17
C SER A 39 5.03 -8.05 1.81
N LYS A 40 5.32 -7.21 2.81
CA LYS A 40 4.32 -6.45 3.57
C LYS A 40 4.08 -5.08 2.94
N PRO A 41 2.88 -4.48 3.17
CA PRO A 41 2.59 -3.14 2.66
C PRO A 41 3.50 -2.09 3.30
N ASP A 42 3.64 -0.96 2.61
CA ASP A 42 4.39 0.19 3.09
C ASP A 42 3.90 0.69 4.46
N GLY A 43 4.84 1.14 5.29
CA GLY A 43 4.53 1.61 6.64
C GLY A 43 4.19 0.51 7.65
N TRP A 44 4.32 -0.77 7.27
CA TRP A 44 4.12 -1.88 8.19
C TRP A 44 5.08 -1.79 9.37
N ARG A 45 4.51 -1.74 10.59
CA ARG A 45 5.26 -1.63 11.83
C ARG A 45 5.52 -3.02 12.39
N THR A 46 6.79 -3.35 12.58
CA THR A 46 7.19 -4.64 13.11
C THR A 46 8.36 -4.50 14.09
N ASN A 47 8.48 -5.48 14.97
CA ASN A 47 9.60 -5.62 15.90
C ASN A 47 10.01 -7.10 15.98
N SER A 48 11.11 -7.40 16.68
CA SER A 48 11.59 -8.79 16.79
C SER A 48 10.59 -9.73 17.44
N GLU A 49 9.72 -9.23 18.33
CA GLU A 49 8.71 -10.03 19.02
C GLU A 49 7.51 -10.34 18.13
N SER A 50 7.02 -9.36 17.37
CA SER A 50 5.92 -9.55 16.41
C SER A 50 6.34 -10.50 15.30
N LEU A 51 7.59 -10.38 14.81
CA LEU A 51 8.14 -11.33 13.84
C LEU A 51 8.24 -12.75 14.42
N ALA A 52 8.72 -12.89 15.65
CA ALA A 52 8.82 -14.20 16.31
C ALA A 52 7.46 -14.84 16.62
N ARG A 53 6.38 -14.05 16.78
CA ARG A 53 5.01 -14.59 16.96
C ARG A 53 4.44 -15.17 15.68
N VAL A 54 4.81 -14.63 14.53
CA VAL A 54 4.31 -15.08 13.21
C VAL A 54 5.20 -16.17 12.61
N ALA A 55 6.50 -16.13 12.93
CA ALA A 55 7.45 -17.15 12.52
C ALA A 55 7.43 -18.37 13.48
N LYS A 56 7.88 -19.53 12.99
CA LYS A 56 8.19 -20.69 13.84
C LYS A 56 9.55 -20.56 14.55
N GLU A 57 10.28 -19.49 14.29
CA GLU A 57 11.61 -19.21 14.84
C GLU A 57 11.51 -18.47 16.17
N GLY A 58 12.45 -18.74 17.08
CA GLY A 58 12.52 -18.06 18.37
C GLY A 58 12.91 -16.57 18.25
N ARG A 59 12.57 -15.78 19.28
CA ARG A 59 12.87 -14.34 19.36
C ARG A 59 14.35 -14.01 19.12
N ASP A 60 15.25 -14.81 19.69
CA ASP A 60 16.69 -14.56 19.59
C ASP A 60 17.23 -14.86 18.18
N ALA A 61 16.67 -15.89 17.52
CA ALA A 61 17.00 -16.22 16.13
C ALA A 61 16.52 -15.13 15.15
N ILE A 62 15.33 -14.54 15.40
CA ILE A 62 14.87 -13.37 14.64
C ILE A 62 15.75 -12.15 14.90
N ARG A 63 16.16 -11.92 16.16
CA ARG A 63 17.05 -10.80 16.49
C ARG A 63 18.41 -10.94 15.80
N SER A 64 18.99 -12.14 15.77
CA SER A 64 20.24 -12.38 15.07
C SER A 64 20.09 -12.15 13.55
N ALA A 65 18.99 -12.63 12.95
CA ALA A 65 18.70 -12.40 11.54
C ALA A 65 18.56 -10.90 11.20
N LEU A 66 17.86 -10.12 12.01
CA LEU A 66 17.74 -8.66 11.81
C LEU A 66 19.09 -7.95 11.94
N ARG A 67 19.97 -8.44 12.83
CA ARG A 67 21.32 -7.91 12.99
C ARG A 67 22.17 -8.20 11.74
N GLU A 68 22.14 -9.43 11.23
CA GLU A 68 22.80 -9.79 9.97
C GLU A 68 22.34 -8.88 8.81
N LEU A 69 21.03 -8.67 8.67
CA LEU A 69 20.49 -7.80 7.62
C LEU A 69 20.95 -6.35 7.74
N LYS A 70 21.06 -5.83 8.97
CA LYS A 70 21.60 -4.50 9.23
C LYS A 70 23.08 -4.41 8.85
N GLU A 71 23.88 -5.38 9.29
CA GLU A 71 25.32 -5.45 9.00
C GLU A 71 25.58 -5.62 7.50
N ALA A 72 24.67 -6.30 6.80
CA ALA A 72 24.75 -6.49 5.36
C ALA A 72 24.31 -5.26 4.53
N GLY A 73 23.65 -4.27 5.15
CA GLY A 73 23.18 -3.05 4.49
C GLY A 73 21.74 -3.12 3.95
N TYR A 74 21.00 -4.20 4.22
CA TYR A 74 19.60 -4.35 3.80
C TYR A 74 18.63 -3.61 4.72
N ILE A 75 19.00 -3.37 5.97
CA ILE A 75 18.19 -2.61 6.93
C ILE A 75 18.99 -1.44 7.45
N VAL A 76 18.41 -0.25 7.33
CA VAL A 76 18.94 0.99 7.88
C VAL A 76 18.01 1.48 8.99
N TYR A 77 18.58 1.85 10.13
CA TYR A 77 17.83 2.40 11.26
C TYR A 77 18.15 3.89 11.42
N GLU A 78 17.12 4.72 11.35
CA GLU A 78 17.21 6.16 11.51
C GLU A 78 16.49 6.60 12.77
N LYS A 79 17.15 7.42 13.59
CA LYS A 79 16.54 8.04 14.75
C LYS A 79 15.97 9.38 14.34
N ILE A 80 14.66 9.48 14.34
CA ILE A 80 13.94 10.71 13.99
C ILE A 80 13.37 11.29 15.27
N GLN A 81 13.69 12.56 15.52
CA GLN A 81 13.03 13.32 16.56
C GLN A 81 11.80 13.99 15.96
N ASP A 82 10.65 13.77 16.58
CA ASP A 82 9.44 14.51 16.24
C ASP A 82 9.65 15.98 16.61
N ALA A 83 9.54 16.87 15.63
CA ALA A 83 9.79 18.31 15.80
C ALA A 83 8.76 18.98 16.72
N VAL A 84 7.57 18.40 16.85
CA VAL A 84 6.48 18.95 17.67
C VAL A 84 6.53 18.41 19.09
N THR A 85 6.66 17.08 19.24
CA THR A 85 6.61 16.43 20.56
C THR A 85 7.98 16.27 21.21
N GLY A 86 9.07 16.47 20.47
CA GLY A 86 10.44 16.23 20.92
C GLY A 86 10.77 14.75 21.14
N ARG A 87 9.82 13.83 20.88
CA ARG A 87 9.99 12.39 21.13
C ARG A 87 10.87 11.76 20.06
N TRP A 88 11.80 10.94 20.50
CA TRP A 88 12.62 10.12 19.61
C TRP A 88 11.86 8.87 19.16
N SER A 89 11.84 8.63 17.86
CA SER A 89 11.35 7.41 17.23
C SER A 89 12.44 6.81 16.37
N THR A 90 12.41 5.49 16.19
CA THR A 90 13.32 4.80 15.26
C THR A 90 12.51 4.32 14.08
N VAL A 91 12.92 4.74 12.88
CA VAL A 91 12.37 4.26 11.61
C VAL A 91 13.36 3.29 11.01
N SER A 92 12.86 2.14 10.57
CA SER A 92 13.66 1.12 9.87
C SER A 92 13.27 1.11 8.40
N THR A 93 14.24 1.41 7.54
CA THR A 93 14.07 1.34 6.08
C THR A 93 14.71 0.05 5.60
N VAL A 94 13.95 -0.75 4.85
CA VAL A 94 14.40 -2.03 4.30
C VAL A 94 14.55 -1.90 2.81
N TYR A 95 15.71 -2.31 2.30
CA TYR A 95 16.07 -2.23 0.89
C TYR A 95 16.15 -3.63 0.29
N GLU A 96 15.83 -3.72 -1.00
CA GLU A 96 16.00 -4.95 -1.78
C GLU A 96 17.46 -5.15 -2.20
N GLN A 97 18.21 -4.05 -2.36
CA GLN A 97 19.65 -4.06 -2.61
C GLN A 97 20.39 -3.47 -1.42
N PRO A 98 21.56 -4.03 -1.04
CA PRO A 98 22.29 -3.57 0.13
C PRO A 98 22.80 -2.15 -0.11
N VAL A 99 22.57 -1.27 0.86
CA VAL A 99 23.07 0.10 0.86
C VAL A 99 24.40 0.15 1.61
N GLU A 100 25.40 0.78 0.99
CA GLU A 100 26.71 1.01 1.60
C GLU A 100 26.56 1.86 2.88
N PRO A 101 27.22 1.48 4.00
CA PRO A 101 27.19 2.25 5.23
C PRO A 101 27.83 3.63 5.00
N GLY A 102 26.98 4.65 4.84
CA GLY A 102 27.39 6.04 4.56
C GLY A 102 26.57 6.74 3.48
N GLN A 103 25.80 6.00 2.68
CA GLN A 103 24.88 6.55 1.66
C GLN A 103 23.44 6.70 2.17
N SER A 104 23.18 6.49 3.46
CA SER A 104 21.88 6.81 4.05
C SER A 104 21.60 8.30 3.85
N PRO A 105 20.39 8.72 3.47
CA PRO A 105 20.01 10.13 3.47
C PRO A 105 19.96 10.61 4.93
N VAL A 106 21.12 10.97 5.48
CA VAL A 106 21.17 11.54 6.83
C VAL A 106 20.41 12.87 6.76
N PRO A 107 19.27 13.04 7.47
CA PRO A 107 18.70 14.37 7.61
C PRO A 107 19.74 15.27 8.27
N PRO A 108 19.91 16.52 7.81
CA PRO A 108 20.96 17.39 8.29
C PRO A 108 20.88 17.50 9.81
N ARG A 109 21.94 17.05 10.50
CA ARG A 109 22.09 17.32 11.93
C ARG A 109 22.02 18.84 12.12
N PRO A 110 21.22 19.35 13.08
CA PRO A 110 21.33 20.74 13.52
C PRO A 110 22.76 20.95 14.04
N GLY A 111 23.59 21.60 13.22
CA GLY A 111 24.97 21.93 13.59
C GLY A 111 24.95 22.91 14.76
N LYS A 112 25.68 22.59 15.83
CA LYS A 112 26.01 23.58 16.86
C LYS A 112 26.82 24.70 16.18
N PRO A 113 26.54 25.99 16.44
CA PRO A 113 27.24 27.07 15.77
C PRO A 113 28.71 27.10 16.22
N ALA A 114 29.63 26.86 15.29
CA ALA A 114 31.05 27.07 15.51
C ALA A 114 31.36 28.56 15.27
N SER A 115 31.85 29.23 16.31
CA SER A 115 32.32 30.61 16.28
C SER A 115 33.54 30.73 15.36
N GLY A 116 33.44 31.54 14.30
CA GLY A 116 34.48 31.71 13.30
C GLY A 116 35.49 32.81 13.65
N LYS A 117 36.75 32.60 13.24
CA LYS A 117 37.66 33.66 12.74
C LYS A 117 38.56 33.07 11.65
N PRO A 118 38.76 33.76 10.50
CA PRO A 118 39.58 33.27 9.38
C PRO A 118 41.04 33.70 9.51
N PRO A 119 41.98 33.08 8.77
CA PRO A 119 42.58 33.87 7.69
C PRO A 119 42.99 33.10 6.41
N VAL A 120 42.79 33.82 5.29
CA VAL A 120 43.57 34.00 4.06
C VAL A 120 44.86 33.16 3.85
N GLY A 121 44.97 32.52 2.68
CA GLY A 121 46.24 32.12 2.05
C GLY A 121 46.03 31.58 0.63
N LYS A 122 46.69 32.19 -0.36
CA LYS A 122 46.43 32.07 -1.81
C LYS A 122 47.18 30.92 -2.52
N SER A 123 46.61 30.52 -3.65
CA SER A 123 47.21 30.19 -4.98
C SER A 123 48.24 29.06 -5.14
N GLY A 124 48.00 28.21 -6.14
CA GLY A 124 49.02 27.40 -6.82
C GLY A 124 48.44 26.51 -7.92
N ALA A 125 48.85 26.75 -9.16
CA ALA A 125 48.38 26.09 -10.38
C ALA A 125 49.08 24.74 -10.67
N ASN A 126 48.42 23.89 -11.48
CA ASN A 126 48.89 23.38 -12.80
C ASN A 126 48.65 21.86 -13.04
N ARG A 127 48.19 21.58 -14.27
CA ARG A 127 48.16 20.39 -15.17
C ARG A 127 48.54 19.00 -14.61
N GLN A 128 47.90 17.91 -15.04
CA GLN A 128 47.84 17.30 -16.41
C GLN A 128 46.54 16.47 -16.52
N ARG A 129 45.69 16.50 -17.56
CA ARG A 129 45.74 16.08 -18.99
C ARG A 129 46.17 14.63 -19.26
N THR A 130 45.19 13.76 -19.52
CA THR A 130 45.13 12.73 -20.59
C THR A 130 43.64 12.55 -20.97
N ASP A 131 43.18 13.03 -22.13
CA ASP A 131 42.98 12.28 -23.39
C ASP A 131 42.55 10.81 -23.20
N TYR A 132 41.27 10.49 -23.47
CA TYR A 132 40.94 9.60 -24.60
C TYR A 132 39.46 9.63 -25.03
N LYS A 133 39.33 9.46 -26.34
CA LYS A 133 38.18 9.54 -27.25
C LYS A 133 37.00 8.62 -26.95
N GLY A 134 35.80 9.16 -27.15
CA GLY A 134 34.85 8.73 -28.19
C GLY A 134 34.27 7.31 -28.12
N ARG A 135 32.93 7.22 -28.02
CA ARG A 135 32.00 6.83 -29.11
C ARG A 135 30.68 6.30 -28.54
N ARG A 136 29.60 7.05 -28.79
CA ARG A 136 28.21 6.64 -28.66
C ARG A 136 27.84 5.74 -29.85
N PRO A 137 26.96 4.74 -29.67
CA PRO A 137 26.05 4.40 -30.75
C PRO A 137 24.60 4.55 -30.31
N THR A 138 23.89 5.40 -31.07
CA THR A 138 22.44 5.44 -31.23
C THR A 138 22.03 4.53 -32.38
N THR A 139 21.00 3.70 -32.19
CA THR A 139 20.16 3.11 -33.26
C THR A 139 18.81 2.81 -32.58
N THR A 140 17.76 3.64 -32.65
CA THR A 140 16.82 3.82 -33.77
C THR A 140 16.69 2.62 -34.71
N HIS A 141 15.67 1.80 -34.46
CA HIS A 141 14.88 1.17 -35.51
C HIS A 141 13.40 1.44 -35.26
N SER A 142 12.83 2.24 -36.15
CA SER A 142 11.39 2.37 -36.37
C SER A 142 11.02 1.42 -37.50
N SER A 143 9.92 0.69 -37.34
CA SER A 143 9.17 0.13 -38.46
C SER A 143 7.71 0.04 -38.05
N ALA A 144 6.91 0.87 -38.72
CA ALA A 144 5.46 0.94 -38.63
C ALA A 144 4.79 -0.10 -39.54
N LYS A 145 3.68 -0.68 -39.07
CA LYS A 145 2.51 -1.19 -39.83
C LYS A 145 1.62 -1.96 -38.86
N ALA A 146 0.29 -1.97 -38.90
CA ALA A 146 -0.72 -1.13 -39.53
C ALA A 146 -2.04 -1.40 -38.77
N ALA A 147 -3.00 -0.50 -38.96
CA ALA A 147 -4.35 -0.59 -38.47
C ALA A 147 -5.07 -1.90 -38.84
N ALA A 148 -5.88 -2.41 -37.92
CA ALA A 148 -7.06 -3.22 -38.22
C ALA A 148 -8.19 -2.84 -37.27
N LYS A 149 -9.24 -2.30 -37.88
CA LYS A 149 -10.56 -1.98 -37.34
C LYS A 149 -11.37 -3.29 -37.29
N SER A 150 -12.01 -3.59 -36.16
CA SER A 150 -13.21 -4.45 -36.04
C SER A 150 -13.88 -4.07 -34.71
N ALA A 151 -14.91 -3.22 -34.67
CA ALA A 151 -16.32 -3.54 -34.93
C ALA A 151 -16.88 -4.62 -33.96
N SER A 152 -17.35 -4.13 -32.81
CA SER A 152 -18.60 -4.48 -32.11
C SER A 152 -19.21 -5.86 -32.32
N VAL A 153 -19.28 -6.62 -31.23
CA VAL A 153 -20.46 -7.45 -30.91
C VAL A 153 -21.04 -6.92 -29.61
N VAL A 154 -22.25 -6.41 -29.71
CA VAL A 154 -23.09 -5.95 -28.61
C VAL A 154 -23.65 -7.18 -27.92
N VAL A 155 -23.23 -7.43 -26.69
CA VAL A 155 -24.08 -8.05 -25.68
C VAL A 155 -24.07 -7.06 -24.52
N GLY A 156 -25.22 -6.42 -24.30
CA GLY A 156 -25.40 -5.47 -23.21
C GLY A 156 -25.38 -6.22 -21.89
N ASP A 157 -24.24 -6.22 -21.21
CA ASP A 157 -24.15 -6.63 -19.82
C ASP A 157 -24.33 -5.39 -18.93
N ALA A 158 -25.29 -5.45 -18.02
CA ALA A 158 -25.68 -4.38 -17.09
C ALA A 158 -24.51 -3.83 -16.24
N SER A 159 -23.35 -4.49 -16.25
CA SER A 159 -22.06 -4.06 -15.70
C SER A 159 -21.56 -2.77 -16.34
N ASP A 160 -21.80 -2.58 -17.64
CA ASP A 160 -21.31 -1.43 -18.41
C ASP A 160 -22.13 -0.14 -18.16
N GLY A 161 -23.39 -0.28 -17.72
CA GLY A 161 -24.23 0.85 -17.30
C GLY A 161 -23.80 1.39 -15.93
N ARG A 162 -23.63 0.51 -14.95
CA ARG A 162 -23.23 0.86 -13.57
C ARG A 162 -21.85 1.51 -13.50
N LEU A 163 -20.92 1.08 -14.35
CA LEU A 163 -19.60 1.70 -14.47
C LEU A 163 -19.69 3.14 -15.01
N LYS A 164 -20.60 3.40 -15.96
CA LYS A 164 -20.87 4.74 -16.50
C LYS A 164 -21.51 5.65 -15.45
N ASP A 165 -22.42 5.12 -14.63
CA ASP A 165 -23.01 5.88 -13.52
C ASP A 165 -21.95 6.29 -12.50
N LEU A 166 -21.01 5.40 -12.18
CA LEU A 166 -19.86 5.71 -11.31
C LEU A 166 -18.90 6.72 -11.93
N GLU A 167 -18.66 6.62 -13.24
CA GLU A 167 -17.87 7.60 -13.97
C GLU A 167 -18.52 8.98 -13.93
N GLN A 168 -19.84 9.06 -14.16
CA GLN A 168 -20.58 10.31 -14.10
C GLN A 168 -20.55 10.90 -12.68
N ALA A 169 -20.81 10.12 -11.64
CA ALA A 169 -20.74 10.57 -10.25
C ALA A 169 -19.35 11.07 -9.85
N CYS A 170 -18.27 10.45 -10.38
CA CYS A 170 -16.91 10.94 -10.19
C CYS A 170 -16.67 12.28 -10.92
N ARG A 171 -17.17 12.42 -12.16
CA ARG A 171 -17.04 13.66 -12.95
C ARG A 171 -17.81 14.83 -12.34
N GLU A 172 -19.02 14.61 -11.84
CA GLU A 172 -19.83 15.62 -11.13
C GLU A 172 -19.12 16.13 -9.87
N ARG A 173 -18.31 15.27 -9.24
CA ARG A 173 -17.48 15.60 -8.07
C ARG A 173 -16.09 16.16 -8.44
N GLY A 174 -15.81 16.39 -9.72
CA GLY A 174 -14.57 17.03 -10.20
C GLY A 174 -13.35 16.11 -10.31
N LEU A 175 -13.54 14.78 -10.30
CA LEU A 175 -12.44 13.81 -10.51
C LEU A 175 -12.13 13.65 -12.01
N ILE A 176 -10.86 13.76 -12.38
CA ILE A 176 -10.35 13.49 -13.73
C ILE A 176 -9.77 12.07 -13.80
N ALA A 177 -10.52 11.09 -13.28
CA ALA A 177 -10.12 9.69 -13.36
C ALA A 177 -10.52 9.11 -14.73
N ARG A 178 -9.64 8.35 -15.38
CA ARG A 178 -9.97 7.68 -16.67
C ARG A 178 -10.54 6.29 -16.43
N PHE A 179 -11.65 6.00 -17.10
CA PHE A 179 -12.35 4.71 -17.09
C PHE A 179 -12.07 3.89 -18.38
N ASP A 180 -11.33 4.49 -19.32
CA ASP A 180 -11.18 4.09 -20.73
C ASP A 180 -10.43 2.75 -20.95
N ALA A 181 -9.70 2.24 -19.95
CA ALA A 181 -8.88 1.02 -20.09
C ALA A 181 -8.92 0.12 -18.83
N VAL A 182 -10.12 -0.12 -18.31
CA VAL A 182 -10.34 -1.09 -17.24
C VAL A 182 -10.53 -2.48 -17.89
N LYS A 183 -9.70 -3.47 -17.51
CA LYS A 183 -9.87 -4.88 -17.94
C LYS A 183 -11.21 -5.42 -17.43
N ALA A 184 -11.85 -6.32 -18.17
CA ALA A 184 -13.16 -6.90 -17.81
C ALA A 184 -13.22 -7.43 -16.36
N GLU A 185 -12.19 -8.16 -15.91
CA GLU A 185 -12.08 -8.66 -14.52
C GLU A 185 -12.18 -7.56 -13.46
N LYS A 186 -11.68 -6.37 -13.76
CA LYS A 186 -11.73 -5.21 -12.87
C LYS A 186 -13.09 -4.52 -12.94
N VAL A 187 -13.79 -4.59 -14.07
CA VAL A 187 -15.15 -4.07 -14.22
C VAL A 187 -16.12 -4.87 -13.35
N ASP A 188 -15.99 -6.20 -13.34
CA ASP A 188 -16.81 -7.08 -12.52
C ASP A 188 -16.58 -6.84 -11.02
N ALA A 189 -15.32 -6.71 -10.59
CA ALA A 189 -14.98 -6.37 -9.21
C ALA A 189 -15.52 -4.98 -8.79
N ILE A 190 -15.52 -4.00 -9.70
CA ILE A 190 -16.12 -2.68 -9.42
C ILE A 190 -17.64 -2.81 -9.32
N ALA A 191 -18.28 -3.61 -10.18
CA ALA A 191 -19.72 -3.84 -10.15
C ALA A 191 -20.16 -4.47 -8.82
N GLU A 192 -19.44 -5.47 -8.32
CA GLU A 192 -19.70 -6.07 -7.00
C GLU A 192 -19.56 -5.03 -5.87
N LEU A 193 -18.55 -4.15 -5.95
CA LEU A 193 -18.37 -3.09 -4.96
C LEU A 193 -19.45 -2.02 -5.03
N ILE A 194 -19.98 -1.73 -6.23
CA ILE A 194 -21.14 -0.85 -6.40
C ILE A 194 -22.36 -1.48 -5.72
N ASP A 195 -22.56 -2.78 -5.84
CA ASP A 195 -23.70 -3.47 -5.22
C ASP A 195 -23.61 -3.46 -3.68
N VAL A 196 -22.39 -3.49 -3.12
CA VAL A 196 -22.17 -3.46 -1.66
C VAL A 196 -22.21 -2.05 -1.07
N HIS A 197 -21.58 -1.08 -1.72
CA HIS A 197 -21.35 0.25 -1.14
C HIS A 197 -22.21 1.36 -1.76
N GLY A 198 -22.72 1.14 -2.97
CA GLY A 198 -23.41 2.16 -3.76
C GLY A 198 -22.45 3.13 -4.47
N VAL A 199 -22.90 3.65 -5.61
CA VAL A 199 -22.12 4.52 -6.51
C VAL A 199 -21.60 5.78 -5.79
N GLU A 200 -22.47 6.43 -5.00
CA GLU A 200 -22.16 7.67 -4.30
C GLU A 200 -21.06 7.52 -3.24
N ALA A 201 -21.05 6.39 -2.53
CA ALA A 201 -20.05 6.12 -1.49
C ALA A 201 -18.67 5.85 -2.12
N LEU A 202 -18.64 5.10 -3.22
CA LEU A 202 -17.41 4.83 -3.97
C LEU A 202 -16.82 6.13 -4.54
N ALA A 203 -17.66 7.00 -5.13
CA ALA A 203 -17.26 8.29 -5.68
C ALA A 203 -16.75 9.26 -4.59
N ALA A 204 -17.42 9.30 -3.43
CA ALA A 204 -16.97 10.10 -2.29
C ALA A 204 -15.61 9.64 -1.73
N HIS A 205 -15.39 8.33 -1.66
CA HIS A 205 -14.12 7.76 -1.22
C HIS A 205 -13.00 8.02 -2.24
N ALA A 206 -13.29 7.90 -3.53
CA ALA A 206 -12.35 8.21 -4.60
C ALA A 206 -11.84 9.66 -4.50
N LEU A 207 -12.73 10.60 -4.19
CA LEU A 207 -12.37 12.02 -4.02
C LEU A 207 -11.41 12.26 -2.85
N LYS A 208 -11.64 11.58 -1.71
CA LYS A 208 -10.75 11.71 -0.53
C LYS A 208 -9.34 11.18 -0.80
N MET A 209 -9.22 10.17 -1.66
CA MET A 209 -7.95 9.53 -1.98
C MET A 209 -7.21 10.20 -3.14
N HIS A 210 -7.89 11.07 -3.91
CA HIS A 210 -7.31 11.74 -5.05
C HIS A 210 -6.48 12.96 -4.62
N SER A 211 -5.16 12.91 -4.84
CA SER A 211 -4.28 14.07 -4.71
C SER A 211 -4.13 14.75 -6.06
N THR A 212 -4.35 16.07 -6.13
CA THR A 212 -4.16 16.86 -7.38
C THR A 212 -2.70 16.91 -7.84
N ALA A 213 -1.75 16.57 -6.97
CA ALA A 213 -0.32 16.46 -7.29
C ALA A 213 0.07 15.09 -7.88
N ASN A 214 -0.75 14.05 -7.69
CA ASN A 214 -0.55 12.72 -8.24
C ASN A 214 -1.89 12.08 -8.58
N PRO A 215 -2.50 12.47 -9.73
CA PRO A 215 -3.78 11.92 -10.14
C PRO A 215 -3.56 10.45 -10.50
N THR A 216 -4.14 9.54 -9.72
CA THR A 216 -4.25 8.13 -10.09
C THR A 216 -4.99 8.07 -11.41
N LYS A 217 -4.23 8.00 -12.51
CA LYS A 217 -4.71 8.21 -13.88
C LYS A 217 -5.76 7.17 -14.32
N TRP A 218 -5.99 6.13 -13.53
CA TRP A 218 -6.86 5.00 -13.85
C TRP A 218 -7.64 4.54 -12.61
N VAL A 219 -8.95 4.37 -12.78
CA VAL A 219 -9.90 3.92 -11.74
C VAL A 219 -9.55 2.55 -11.18
N GLY A 220 -8.94 1.69 -12.00
CA GLY A 220 -8.47 0.37 -11.57
C GLY A 220 -7.36 0.39 -10.50
N GLY A 221 -6.80 1.56 -10.17
CA GLY A 221 -5.91 1.75 -9.02
C GLY A 221 -6.63 2.02 -7.69
N LEU A 222 -7.92 2.33 -7.73
CA LEU A 222 -8.77 2.55 -6.54
C LEU A 222 -9.37 1.25 -5.99
N LEU A 223 -9.36 0.18 -6.79
CA LEU A 223 -9.91 -1.13 -6.44
C LEU A 223 -9.41 -1.68 -5.09
N PRO A 224 -8.09 -1.71 -4.78
CA PRO A 224 -7.61 -2.18 -3.48
C PRO A 224 -8.17 -1.37 -2.31
N PHE A 225 -8.33 -0.06 -2.50
CA PHE A 225 -8.86 0.83 -1.48
C PHE A 225 -10.37 0.65 -1.29
N TRP A 226 -11.12 0.48 -2.38
CA TRP A 226 -12.54 0.19 -2.30
C TRP A 226 -12.82 -1.19 -1.68
N SER A 227 -12.02 -2.21 -2.00
CA SER A 227 -12.14 -3.54 -1.37
C SER A 227 -11.79 -3.54 0.12
N ALA A 228 -11.00 -2.56 0.58
CA ALA A 228 -10.65 -2.39 1.99
C ALA A 228 -11.63 -1.51 2.77
N MET A 229 -12.65 -0.93 2.09
CA MET A 229 -13.65 -0.15 2.80
C MET A 229 -14.49 -1.06 3.69
N PRO A 230 -14.75 -0.66 4.95
CA PRO A 230 -15.69 -1.38 5.77
C PRO A 230 -17.05 -1.38 5.06
N ALA A 231 -17.66 -2.56 4.94
CA ALA A 231 -19.03 -2.69 4.43
C ALA A 231 -19.90 -1.66 5.16
N PRO A 232 -20.78 -0.93 4.45
CA PRO A 232 -21.66 0.00 5.12
C PRO A 232 -22.36 -0.78 6.22
N ARG A 233 -22.26 -0.29 7.47
CA ARG A 233 -23.09 -0.86 8.53
C ARG A 233 -24.48 -0.78 7.97
N ARG A 234 -25.15 -1.93 7.77
CA ARG A 234 -26.59 -1.94 7.55
C ARG A 234 -27.11 -1.04 8.66
N SER A 235 -27.58 0.15 8.29
CA SER A 235 -28.31 0.99 9.23
C SER A 235 -29.34 0.03 9.79
N ALA A 236 -29.28 -0.22 11.10
CA ALA A 236 -30.29 -1.03 11.76
C ALA A 236 -31.61 -0.53 11.19
N ALA A 237 -32.38 -1.43 10.57
CA ALA A 237 -33.65 -1.07 9.98
C ALA A 237 -34.34 -0.14 10.97
N ALA A 238 -34.71 1.06 10.52
CA ALA A 238 -35.28 2.08 11.41
C ALA A 238 -36.28 1.36 12.32
N LYS A 239 -36.10 1.51 13.64
CA LYS A 239 -36.95 0.82 14.61
C LYS A 239 -38.40 1.06 14.15
N PRO A 240 -39.24 0.02 14.02
CA PRO A 240 -40.64 0.26 13.72
C PRO A 240 -41.17 1.23 14.78
N ASP A 241 -41.78 2.35 14.35
CA ASP A 241 -42.42 3.30 15.27
C ASP A 241 -43.48 2.52 16.03
N CYS A 242 -43.23 2.36 17.33
CA CYS A 242 -44.07 1.58 18.21
C CYS A 242 -44.48 2.49 19.35
N ASP A 243 -45.66 3.07 19.22
CA ASP A 243 -46.24 4.02 20.19
C ASP A 243 -46.57 3.38 21.54
N LEU A 244 -46.44 2.06 21.65
CA LEU A 244 -46.79 1.30 22.86
C LEU A 244 -45.61 1.12 23.82
N CYS A 245 -44.36 1.29 23.36
CA CYS A 245 -43.18 1.00 24.17
C CYS A 245 -42.23 2.19 24.27
N GLU A 246 -41.57 2.33 25.41
CA GLU A 246 -40.50 3.32 25.58
C GLU A 246 -39.17 2.65 25.26
N ASN A 247 -38.55 3.03 24.13
CA ASN A 247 -37.27 2.50 23.64
C ASN A 247 -37.19 0.98 23.40
N GLY A 248 -38.33 0.29 23.26
CA GLY A 248 -38.39 -1.15 22.97
C GLY A 248 -38.56 -2.06 24.20
N TRP A 249 -38.99 -1.51 25.33
CA TRP A 249 -39.20 -2.21 26.60
C TRP A 249 -40.53 -1.81 27.26
N TYR A 250 -41.05 -2.68 28.14
CA TYR A 250 -42.25 -2.54 28.96
C TYR A 250 -41.94 -2.78 30.45
N GLY A 251 -42.87 -2.39 31.32
CA GLY A 251 -42.78 -2.55 32.77
C GLY A 251 -42.14 -1.34 33.46
N ALA A 252 -42.48 -1.11 34.73
CA ALA A 252 -41.95 0.02 35.51
C ALA A 252 -40.41 0.01 35.61
N ASP A 253 -39.81 -1.18 35.51
CA ASP A 253 -38.36 -1.40 35.60
C ASP A 253 -37.69 -1.67 34.23
N TYR A 254 -38.43 -1.55 33.12
CA TYR A 254 -37.94 -1.83 31.74
C TYR A 254 -37.45 -3.28 31.51
N ASP A 255 -37.92 -4.25 32.30
CA ASP A 255 -37.43 -5.63 32.23
C ASP A 255 -38.11 -6.50 31.16
N ILE A 256 -39.20 -6.04 30.56
CA ILE A 256 -39.98 -6.83 29.60
C ILE A 256 -39.68 -6.36 28.17
N PRO A 257 -39.00 -7.15 27.32
CA PRO A 257 -38.69 -6.74 25.95
C PRO A 257 -39.94 -6.68 25.07
N CYS A 258 -40.08 -5.63 24.26
CA CYS A 258 -41.21 -5.49 23.34
C CYS A 258 -41.12 -6.50 22.18
N PRO A 259 -42.16 -7.32 21.92
CA PRO A 259 -42.14 -8.34 20.87
C PRO A 259 -42.09 -7.76 19.46
N THR A 260 -42.57 -6.53 19.26
CA THR A 260 -42.54 -5.83 17.96
C THR A 260 -41.18 -5.17 17.71
N CYS A 261 -40.62 -4.50 18.71
CA CYS A 261 -39.36 -3.75 18.58
C CYS A 261 -38.11 -4.61 18.81
N ARG A 262 -38.22 -5.70 19.57
CA ARG A 262 -37.11 -6.61 19.93
C ARG A 262 -37.55 -8.09 19.86
N PRO A 263 -38.03 -8.58 18.70
CA PRO A 263 -38.54 -9.94 18.55
C PRO A 263 -37.51 -11.04 18.85
N ASN A 264 -36.22 -10.72 18.78
CA ASN A 264 -35.13 -11.65 19.10
C ASN A 264 -34.96 -11.90 20.59
N LEU A 265 -35.35 -10.94 21.45
CA LEU A 265 -35.24 -11.08 22.92
C LEU A 265 -36.45 -11.79 23.52
N THR A 266 -37.62 -11.71 22.87
CA THR A 266 -38.85 -12.38 23.31
C THR A 266 -38.86 -13.87 23.00
N ARG A 267 -38.03 -14.36 22.06
CA ARG A 267 -37.94 -15.80 21.71
C ARG A 267 -37.16 -16.65 22.72
N VAL A 268 -36.41 -16.03 23.63
CA VAL A 268 -35.57 -16.74 24.62
C VAL A 268 -36.33 -17.00 25.94
N ALA A 269 -37.51 -16.39 26.10
CA ALA A 269 -38.31 -16.45 27.32
C ALA A 269 -39.51 -17.43 27.25
N ALA A 270 -39.54 -18.34 26.26
CA ALA A 270 -40.57 -19.36 26.10
C ALA A 270 -40.00 -20.76 26.30
#